data_AF-A0A1I4XRY7-F1
#
_entry.id   AF-A0A1I4XRY7-F1
#
_cell.length_a   1.000
_cell.length_b   1.000
_cell.length_c   1.000
_cell.angle_alpha   90.00
_cell.angle_beta   90.00
_cell.angle_gamma   90.00
#
_symmetry.space_group_name_H-M   'P 1'
#
loop_
_entity.id
_entity.type
_entity.pdbx_description
1 polymer ?
#
loop_
_entity_poly.entity_id
_entity_poly.type
_entity_poly.pdbx_seq_one_letter_code
_entity_poly.pdbx_strand_id
1 'polypeptide(L)'
;MFLNPFSLKGRIRRTEYWLTNFIYAILYVTYIFMYEVVKYNNNEFAVIFIGLLFLPLWYILIAQSVKRSHDIGNSGWFNLIPFYGLFLLFSDSNEGDNKYGSNPKK
;
A
#
# COMPACT_ATOMS: atom_id res chain seq x y z
N MET A 1 9.90 -11.07 -5.60
CA MET A 1 8.56 -10.48 -5.42
C MET A 1 8.60 -9.72 -4.11
N PHE A 2 8.22 -8.44 -4.08
CA PHE A 2 8.43 -7.50 -2.95
C PHE A 2 9.89 -7.21 -2.56
N LEU A 3 10.74 -6.88 -3.54
CA LEU A 3 12.06 -6.32 -3.20
C LEU A 3 11.85 -4.95 -2.52
N ASN A 4 12.36 -4.80 -1.30
CA ASN A 4 12.31 -3.57 -0.50
C ASN A 4 10.89 -3.01 -0.28
N PRO A 5 10.04 -3.66 0.54
CA PRO A 5 8.65 -3.27 0.68
C PRO A 5 8.45 -1.90 1.37
N PHE A 6 9.43 -1.47 2.16
CA PHE A 6 9.44 -0.18 2.85
C PHE A 6 10.01 0.97 1.99
N SER A 7 10.54 0.68 0.82
CA SER A 7 11.11 1.71 -0.07
C SER A 7 10.04 2.33 -0.96
N LEU A 8 10.07 3.66 -1.10
CA LEU A 8 9.28 4.41 -2.08
C LEU A 8 9.88 4.35 -3.50
N LYS A 9 11.12 3.86 -3.64
CA LYS A 9 11.85 3.82 -4.91
C LYS A 9 11.62 2.49 -5.63
N GLY A 10 11.62 2.54 -6.96
CA GLY A 10 11.45 1.38 -7.83
C GLY A 10 10.04 1.25 -8.38
N ARG A 11 9.77 0.07 -8.95
CA ARG A 11 8.54 -0.26 -9.69
C ARG A 11 8.01 -1.61 -9.22
N ILE A 12 6.69 -1.75 -9.14
CA ILE A 12 6.05 -3.03 -8.84
C ILE A 12 4.99 -3.39 -9.87
N ARG A 13 4.81 -4.70 -10.07
CA ARG A 13 3.77 -5.26 -10.96
C ARG A 13 2.40 -5.20 -10.31
N ARG A 14 1.36 -5.35 -11.14
CA ARG A 14 -0.04 -5.48 -10.69
C ARG A 14 -0.22 -6.58 -9.65
N THR A 15 0.41 -7.74 -9.82
CA THR A 15 0.28 -8.87 -8.87
C THR A 15 0.76 -8.52 -7.46
N GLU A 16 1.91 -7.84 -7.34
CA GLU A 16 2.43 -7.37 -6.05
C GLU A 16 1.51 -6.31 -5.43
N TYR A 17 0.98 -5.40 -6.25
CA TYR A 17 0.04 -4.38 -5.79
C TYR A 17 -1.28 -5.00 -5.31
N TRP A 18 -1.86 -5.94 -6.06
CA TRP A 18 -3.05 -6.70 -5.66
C TRP A 18 -2.83 -7.45 -4.35
N LEU A 19 -1.72 -8.17 -4.23
CA LEU A 19 -1.39 -8.91 -3.01
C LEU A 19 -1.19 -7.97 -1.81
N THR A 20 -0.57 -6.80 -2.01
CA THR A 20 -0.46 -5.77 -0.95
C THR A 20 -1.83 -5.33 -0.46
N ASN A 21 -2.73 -4.96 -1.37
CA ASN A 21 -4.07 -4.50 -1.03
C ASN A 21 -4.88 -5.61 -0.36
N PHE A 22 -4.74 -6.85 -0.81
CA PHE A 22 -5.43 -8.00 -0.22
C PHE A 22 -4.98 -8.28 1.22
N ILE A 23 -3.66 -8.32 1.45
CA ILE A 23 -3.10 -8.49 2.81
C ILE A 23 -3.54 -7.33 3.70
N TYR A 24 -3.46 -6.09 3.20
CA TYR A 24 -3.90 -4.92 3.93
C TYR A 24 -5.39 -4.99 4.29
N ALA A 25 -6.26 -5.42 3.38
CA ALA A 25 -7.70 -5.57 3.64
C ALA A 25 -7.98 -6.56 4.77
N ILE A 26 -7.31 -7.73 4.79
CA ILE A 26 -7.44 -8.71 5.86
C ILE A 26 -7.01 -8.11 7.20
N LEU A 27 -5.83 -7.50 7.24
CA LEU A 27 -5.30 -6.90 8.47
C LEU A 27 -6.17 -5.73 8.96
N TYR A 28 -6.76 -4.96 8.04
CA TYR A 28 -7.62 -3.84 8.36
C TYR A 28 -8.93 -4.30 9.00
N VAL A 29 -9.51 -5.40 8.49
CA VAL A 29 -10.67 -6.04 9.13
C VAL A 29 -10.33 -6.49 10.56
N THR A 30 -9.19 -7.15 10.75
CA THR A 30 -8.71 -7.54 12.09
C THR A 30 -8.53 -6.31 13.01
N TYR A 31 -7.97 -5.22 12.49
CA TYR A 31 -7.81 -3.98 13.24
C TYR A 31 -9.14 -3.39 13.70
N ILE A 32 -10.16 -3.37 12.84
CA ILE A 32 -11.50 -2.88 13.21
C ILE A 32 -12.06 -3.71 14.37
N PHE A 33 -11.99 -5.04 14.29
CA PHE A 33 -12.47 -5.90 15.37
C PHE A 33 -11.73 -5.66 16.69
N MET A 34 -10.39 -5.57 16.64
CA MET A 34 -9.59 -5.30 17.84
C MET A 34 -9.89 -3.92 18.43
N TYR A 35 -10.06 -2.91 17.58
CA TYR A 35 -10.40 -1.55 17.99
C TYR A 35 -11.73 -1.50 18.72
N GLU A 36 -12.78 -2.14 18.18
CA GLU A 36 -14.10 -2.18 18.80
C GLU A 36 -14.09 -2.93 20.14
N VAL A 37 -13.40 -4.06 20.24
CA VAL A 37 -13.25 -4.82 21.49
C VAL A 37 -12.58 -3.97 22.57
N VAL A 38 -11.49 -3.27 22.24
CA VAL A 38 -10.76 -2.47 23.21
C VAL A 38 -11.54 -1.21 23.61
N LYS A 39 -12.21 -0.58 22.64
CA LYS A 39 -13.08 0.58 22.88
C LYS A 39 -14.25 0.22 23.80
N TYR A 40 -14.88 -0.94 23.61
CA TYR A 40 -15.94 -1.43 24.50
C TYR A 40 -15.50 -1.56 25.96
N ASN A 41 -14.22 -1.92 26.20
CA ASN A 41 -13.64 -2.05 27.52
C ASN A 41 -13.18 -0.70 28.13
N ASN A 42 -13.45 0.45 27.48
CA ASN A 42 -13.06 1.80 27.91
C ASN A 42 -11.55 1.95 28.23
N ASN A 43 -10.69 1.18 27.57
CA ASN A 43 -9.25 1.26 27.77
C ASN A 43 -8.60 2.19 26.73
N GLU A 44 -8.57 3.49 27.06
CA GLU A 44 -8.05 4.55 26.18
C GLU A 44 -6.60 4.30 25.74
N PHE A 45 -5.75 3.83 26.67
CA PHE A 45 -4.36 3.53 26.37
C PHE A 45 -4.24 2.44 25.30
N ALA A 46 -5.01 1.37 25.42
CA ALA A 46 -4.99 0.27 24.46
C ALA A 46 -5.53 0.69 23.08
N VAL A 47 -6.50 1.62 23.02
CA VAL A 47 -6.98 2.19 21.75
C VAL A 47 -5.84 2.91 21.02
N ILE A 48 -5.12 3.80 21.72
CA ILE A 48 -3.99 4.55 21.15
C ILE A 48 -2.89 3.58 20.71
N PHE A 49 -2.56 2.61 21.56
CA PHE A 49 -1.51 1.63 21.28
C PHE A 49 -1.80 0.80 20.02
N ILE A 50 -3.02 0.29 19.86
CA ILE A 50 -3.43 -0.46 18.67
C ILE A 50 -3.38 0.42 17.41
N GLY A 51 -3.79 1.70 17.52
CA GLY A 51 -3.66 2.66 16.42
C GLY A 51 -2.21 2.84 15.96
N LEU A 52 -1.28 2.99 16.89
CA LEU A 52 0.15 3.14 16.60
C LEU A 52 0.75 1.88 15.96
N LEU A 53 0.36 0.69 16.41
CA LEU A 53 0.80 -0.59 15.85
C LEU A 53 0.39 -0.75 14.37
N PHE A 54 -0.65 -0.05 13.92
CA PHE A 54 -1.14 -0.15 12.55
C PHE A 54 -0.44 0.81 11.56
N LEU A 55 0.31 1.79 12.05
CA LEU A 55 1.04 2.77 11.22
C LEU A 55 2.03 2.14 10.21
N PRO A 56 2.82 1.10 10.57
CA PRO A 56 3.73 0.47 9.61
C PRO A 56 2.98 -0.16 8.42
N LEU A 57 1.78 -0.72 8.66
CA LEU A 57 0.96 -1.31 7.60
C LEU A 57 0.46 -0.26 6.61
N TRP A 58 0.00 0.88 7.14
CA TRP A 58 -0.34 2.06 6.34
C TRP A 58 0.84 2.53 5.49
N TYR A 59 2.03 2.63 6.08
CA TYR A 59 3.23 3.05 5.37
C TYR A 59 3.58 2.10 4.21
N ILE A 60 3.50 0.78 4.44
CA ILE A 60 3.74 -0.21 3.38
C ILE A 60 2.72 -0.03 2.24
N LEU A 61 1.43 0.15 2.55
CA LEU A 61 0.40 0.38 1.53
C LEU A 61 0.73 1.60 0.65
N ILE A 62 1.16 2.71 1.27
CA ILE A 62 1.58 3.92 0.56
C ILE A 62 2.82 3.63 -0.30
N ALA A 63 3.83 2.97 0.26
CA ALA A 63 5.07 2.67 -0.45
C ALA A 63 4.84 1.81 -1.71
N GLN A 64 3.96 0.80 -1.62
CA GLN A 64 3.61 -0.02 -2.76
C GLN A 64 2.78 0.75 -3.79
N SER A 65 1.82 1.58 -3.35
CA SER A 65 1.02 2.44 -4.24
C SER A 65 1.88 3.46 -5.00
N VAL A 66 2.89 4.02 -4.34
CA VAL A 66 3.88 4.91 -4.98
C VAL A 66 4.67 4.16 -6.05
N LYS A 67 5.21 2.97 -5.73
CA LYS A 67 5.93 2.14 -6.71
C LYS A 67 5.04 1.66 -7.88
N ARG A 68 3.74 1.46 -7.63
CA ARG A 68 2.76 1.13 -8.68
C ARG A 68 2.51 2.32 -9.60
N SER A 69 2.39 3.53 -9.04
CA SER A 69 2.30 4.78 -9.82
C SER A 69 3.56 4.99 -10.69
N HIS A 70 4.74 4.75 -10.11
CA HIS A 70 6.02 4.81 -10.83
C HIS A 70 6.10 3.81 -11.99
N ASP A 71 5.47 2.64 -11.85
CA ASP A 71 5.49 1.62 -12.90
C ASP A 71 4.78 2.06 -14.19
N ILE A 72 3.80 2.95 -14.08
CA ILE A 72 3.08 3.55 -15.22
C ILE A 72 3.61 4.94 -15.58
N GLY A 73 4.75 5.36 -15.01
CA GLY A 73 5.44 6.61 -15.33
C GLY A 73 4.94 7.85 -14.58
N ASN A 74 3.94 7.71 -13.71
CA ASN A 74 3.39 8.81 -12.93
C ASN A 74 4.15 9.03 -11.62
N SER A 75 4.02 10.22 -11.03
CA SER A 75 4.60 10.50 -9.71
C SER A 75 3.81 9.80 -8.60
N GLY A 76 4.47 9.54 -7.46
CA GLY A 76 3.79 8.99 -6.28
C GLY A 76 2.64 9.87 -5.77
N TRP A 77 2.68 11.17 -6.01
CA TRP A 77 1.66 12.14 -5.61
C TRP A 77 0.29 11.93 -6.27
N PHE A 78 0.23 11.23 -7.41
CA PHE A 78 -1.04 10.91 -8.06
C PHE A 78 -1.94 10.04 -7.18
N ASN A 79 -1.39 9.33 -6.19
CA ASN A 79 -2.17 8.59 -5.20
C ASN A 79 -3.11 9.46 -4.35
N LEU A 80 -2.92 10.79 -4.33
CA LEU A 80 -3.85 11.72 -3.69
C LEU A 80 -5.10 12.01 -4.53
N ILE A 81 -5.09 11.67 -5.83
CA ILE A 81 -6.25 11.84 -6.70
C ILE A 81 -7.30 10.78 -6.29
N PRO A 82 -8.56 11.19 -6.02
CA PRO A 82 -9.62 10.25 -5.70
C PRO A 82 -9.74 9.14 -6.73
N PHE A 83 -9.94 7.90 -6.27
CA PHE A 83 -10.07 6.70 -7.10
C PHE A 83 -8.86 6.31 -7.96
N TYR A 84 -7.72 7.02 -7.87
CA TYR A 84 -6.52 6.65 -8.63
C TYR A 84 -5.99 5.26 -8.29
N GLY A 85 -6.13 4.83 -7.04
CA GLY A 85 -5.81 3.45 -6.63
C GLY A 85 -6.59 2.40 -7.43
N LEU A 86 -7.86 2.65 -7.77
CA LEU A 86 -8.66 1.75 -8.61
C LEU A 86 -8.11 1.68 -10.03
N PHE A 87 -7.73 2.82 -10.60
CA PHE A 87 -7.06 2.85 -11.90
C PHE A 87 -5.76 2.02 -11.86
N LEU A 88 -4.91 2.22 -10.84
CA LEU A 88 -3.66 1.49 -10.69
C LEU A 88 -3.80 -0.05 -10.60
N LEU A 89 -4.93 -0.56 -10.11
CA LEU A 89 -5.22 -1.99 -10.04
C LEU A 89 -5.31 -2.65 -11.43
N PHE A 90 -5.79 -1.89 -12.42
CA PHE A 90 -6.06 -2.41 -13.76
C PHE A 90 -5.05 -1.94 -14.80
N SER A 91 -4.41 -0.78 -14.62
CA SER A 91 -3.48 -0.21 -15.60
C SER A 91 -2.31 -1.12 -15.94
N ASP A 92 -1.90 -1.12 -17.20
CA ASP A 92 -0.72 -1.82 -17.70
C ASP A 92 0.58 -1.11 -17.31
N SER A 93 1.67 -1.88 -17.20
CA SER A 93 3.02 -1.35 -16.94
C SER A 93 3.58 -0.64 -18.16
N ASN A 94 4.32 0.46 -17.98
CA ASN A 94 5.08 1.04 -19.09
C ASN A 94 6.16 0.07 -19.56
N GLU A 95 6.25 -0.14 -20.87
CA GLU A 95 7.28 -0.96 -21.47
C GLU A 95 8.67 -0.34 -21.29
N GLY A 96 9.68 -1.21 -21.24
CA GLY A 96 11.06 -0.79 -21.05
C GLY A 96 11.34 -0.10 -19.72
N ASP A 97 12.50 0.56 -19.67
CA ASP A 97 12.98 1.24 -18.49
C ASP A 97 12.41 2.66 -18.46
N ASN A 98 12.09 3.16 -17.26
CA ASN A 98 11.63 4.53 -17.07
C ASN A 98 12.48 5.22 -15.99
N LYS A 99 12.22 6.50 -15.71
CA LYS A 99 12.98 7.29 -14.71
C LYS A 99 12.96 6.71 -13.28
N TYR A 100 12.09 5.74 -13.00
CA TYR A 100 11.98 5.05 -11.71
C TYR A 100 12.64 3.66 -11.69
N GLY A 101 13.20 3.21 -12.82
CA GLY A 101 13.96 1.98 -12.95
C GLY A 101 13.48 1.06 -14.07
N SER A 102 14.12 -0.10 -14.16
CA SER A 102 13.85 -1.11 -15.17
C SER A 102 12.48 -1.77 -15.00
N ASN A 103 11.93 -2.26 -16.11
CA ASN A 103 10.61 -2.92 -16.10
C ASN A 103 10.61 -4.15 -15.18
N PRO A 104 9.67 -4.26 -14.23
CA PRO A 104 9.60 -5.41 -13.32
C PRO A 104 9.07 -6.69 -13.98
N LYS A 105 8.69 -6.67 -15.28
CA LYS A 105 8.39 -7.86 -16.08
C LYS A 105 9.63 -8.53 -16.69
N LYS A 106 10.79 -7.87 -16.70
CA LYS A 106 12.05 -8.53 -17.09
C LYS A 106 12.42 -9.62 -16.09
#